data_AF-A0A438E451-F1
#
_entry.id   AF-A0A438E451-F1
#
_cell.length_a   1.000
_cell.length_b   1.000
_cell.length_c   1.000
_cell.angle_alpha   90.00
_cell.angle_beta   90.00
_cell.angle_gamma   90.00
#
_symmetry.space_group_name_H-M   'P 1'
#
loop_
_entity.id
_entity.type
_entity.pdbx_description
1 polymer ?
#
loop_
_entity_poly.entity_id
_entity_poly.type
_entity_poly.pdbx_seq_one_letter_code
_entity_poly.pdbx_strand_id
1 'polypeptide(L)'
;MGASSSTQQVSTEQREAETLAASTGALPMLQKSFSRLSNPETKAIPLTSLQECFCIAFNNAKCEAPYVPDYVLQLLDQLGPSIVDLFFVAEKGGISWVEFVRGYTKCCGRMSAAMSLGALLRVFSVTTVKVGMPSKLQFESDDADCKISGSLQPNELLVLLWMCWIMTWSSRISKFSNGKLNLDLPDINNLVLSAIVSCTEVGSDLNLWDCDITRLEVQLPAGKIHTWALNTVPNLADCFVHFVHVKLQNTATSEVPMFLPLI
;
A
#
# COMPACT_ATOMS: atom_id res chain seq x y z
N MET A 1 24.77 30.56 41.05
CA MET A 1 23.40 30.03 40.93
C MET A 1 22.98 30.28 39.48
N GLY A 2 22.93 29.33 38.54
CA GLY A 2 22.70 27.90 38.61
C GLY A 2 21.34 27.59 37.98
N ALA A 3 21.27 27.51 36.65
CA ALA A 3 20.21 26.83 35.88
C ALA A 3 20.57 26.82 34.38
N SER A 4 21.54 25.99 33.99
CA SER A 4 21.66 25.59 32.58
C SER A 4 20.54 24.60 32.31
N SER A 5 19.44 25.09 31.73
CA SER A 5 18.39 24.24 31.17
C SER A 5 19.00 23.43 30.03
N SER A 6 19.29 22.15 30.28
CA SER A 6 19.64 21.19 29.24
C SER A 6 18.37 20.91 28.45
N THR A 7 18.13 21.70 27.40
CA THR A 7 17.23 21.28 26.34
C THR A 7 17.81 20.00 25.75
N GLN A 8 17.09 18.88 25.90
CA GLN A 8 17.41 17.65 25.17
C GLN A 8 17.51 18.00 23.69
N GLN A 9 18.73 17.95 23.16
CA GLN A 9 18.98 18.18 21.75
C GLN A 9 18.39 16.98 21.00
N VAL A 10 17.32 17.23 20.24
CA VAL A 10 16.74 16.26 19.32
C VAL A 10 17.84 15.78 18.37
N SER A 11 17.93 14.46 18.15
CA SER A 11 18.97 13.91 17.29
C SER A 11 18.83 14.45 15.87
N THR A 12 19.95 14.55 15.15
CA THR A 12 19.97 15.02 13.75
C THR A 12 19.02 14.20 12.88
N GLU A 13 19.02 12.88 13.06
CA GLU A 13 18.17 11.95 12.32
C GLU A 13 16.67 12.18 12.56
N GLN A 14 16.27 12.43 13.81
CA GLN A 14 14.89 12.75 14.13
C GLN A 14 14.49 14.08 13.49
N ARG A 15 15.35 15.09 13.59
CA ARG A 15 15.09 16.41 13.01
C ARG A 15 14.92 16.34 11.49
N GLU A 16 15.76 15.57 10.80
CA GLU A 16 15.65 15.35 9.35
C GLU A 16 14.33 14.67 8.97
N ALA A 17 13.99 13.56 9.65
CA ALA A 17 12.74 12.84 9.41
C ALA A 17 11.52 13.74 9.64
N GLU A 18 11.49 14.49 10.75
CA GLU A 18 10.41 15.43 11.06
C GLU A 18 10.32 16.57 10.05
N THR A 19 11.45 17.08 9.57
CA THR A 19 11.48 18.16 8.56
C THR A 19 10.84 17.70 7.25
N LEU A 20 11.16 16.48 6.81
CA LEU A 20 10.56 15.89 5.61
C LEU A 20 9.04 15.71 5.76
N ALA A 21 8.59 15.17 6.89
CA ALA A 21 7.16 15.00 7.15
C ALA A 21 6.42 16.33 7.39
N ALA A 22 7.06 17.33 7.99
CA ALA A 22 6.51 18.67 8.14
C ALA A 22 6.30 19.34 6.78
N SER A 23 7.15 19.07 5.79
CA SER A 23 7.00 19.60 4.44
C SER A 23 5.72 19.13 3.73
N THR A 24 5.10 18.04 4.19
CA THR A 24 3.81 17.53 3.68
C THR A 24 2.63 17.92 4.58
N GLY A 25 2.87 18.69 5.65
CA GLY A 25 1.85 19.05 6.64
C GLY A 25 1.35 17.88 7.51
N ALA A 26 2.00 16.71 7.42
CA ALA A 26 1.51 15.48 8.07
C ALA A 26 1.97 15.35 9.54
N LEU A 27 2.97 16.13 9.97
CA LEU A 27 3.62 15.95 11.26
C LEU A 27 2.65 15.91 12.47
N PRO A 28 1.67 16.82 12.61
CA PRO A 28 0.72 16.77 13.73
C PRO A 28 -0.16 15.51 13.71
N MET A 29 -0.56 15.05 12.52
CA MET A 29 -1.32 13.81 12.35
C MET A 29 -0.46 12.61 12.79
N LEU A 30 0.80 12.55 12.34
CA LEU A 30 1.72 11.47 12.69
C LEU A 30 2.00 11.39 14.18
N GLN A 31 2.21 12.51 14.87
CA GLN A 31 2.39 12.53 16.32
C GLN A 31 1.18 11.93 17.05
N LYS A 32 -0.03 12.26 16.57
CA LYS A 32 -1.27 11.74 17.15
C LYS A 32 -1.49 10.26 16.83
N SER A 33 -1.20 9.81 15.62
CA SER A 33 -1.25 8.38 15.27
C SER A 33 -0.23 7.59 16.07
N PHE A 34 1.02 8.07 16.17
CA PHE A 34 2.09 7.41 16.89
C PHE A 34 1.76 7.24 18.37
N SER A 35 1.29 8.29 19.04
CA SER A 35 0.91 8.20 20.46
C SER A 35 -0.22 7.20 20.74
N ARG A 36 -1.06 6.90 19.75
CA ARG A 36 -2.16 5.93 19.86
C ARG A 36 -1.78 4.51 19.51
N LEU A 37 -0.85 4.37 18.56
CA LEU A 37 -0.32 3.08 18.12
C LEU A 37 0.79 2.57 19.04
N SER A 38 1.42 3.45 19.82
CA SER A 38 2.53 3.11 20.68
C SER A 38 2.08 2.41 21.95
N ASN A 39 2.83 1.39 22.35
CA ASN A 39 2.71 0.81 23.67
C ASN A 39 3.19 1.83 24.72
N PRO A 40 2.42 2.12 25.79
CA PRO A 40 2.79 3.11 26.80
C PRO A 40 4.08 2.82 27.56
N GLU A 41 4.42 1.53 27.73
CA GLU A 41 5.60 1.08 28.47
C GLU A 41 6.86 1.18 27.62
N THR A 42 6.81 0.69 26.38
CA THR A 42 7.98 0.66 25.49
C THR A 42 8.16 1.97 24.70
N LYS A 43 7.11 2.80 24.61
CA LYS A 43 7.06 4.03 23.78
C LYS A 43 7.39 3.79 22.31
N ALA A 44 7.15 2.57 21.83
CA ALA A 44 7.32 2.16 20.45
C ALA A 44 6.01 1.53 19.95
N ILE A 45 5.78 1.60 18.64
CA ILE A 45 4.62 0.95 18.01
C ILE A 45 4.92 -0.55 17.86
N PRO A 46 4.11 -1.45 18.45
CA PRO A 46 4.20 -2.87 18.13
C PRO A 46 3.90 -3.10 16.64
N LEU A 47 4.67 -3.99 16.00
CA LEU A 47 4.46 -4.33 14.58
C LEU A 47 3.01 -4.70 14.28
N THR A 48 2.40 -5.53 15.13
CA THR A 48 1.01 -5.97 14.99
C THR A 48 0.03 -4.79 14.98
N SER A 49 0.22 -3.80 15.85
CA SER A 49 -0.64 -2.61 15.90
C SER A 49 -0.59 -1.79 14.61
N LEU A 50 0.58 -1.68 13.98
CA LEU A 50 0.70 -0.98 12.69
C LEU A 50 0.17 -1.84 11.53
N GLN A 51 0.36 -3.15 11.57
CA GLN A 51 -0.20 -4.07 10.57
C GLN A 51 -1.73 -4.03 10.59
N GLU A 52 -2.34 -4.04 11.78
CA GLU A 52 -3.79 -3.90 11.97
C GLU A 52 -4.31 -2.54 11.47
N CYS A 53 -3.54 -1.47 11.65
CA CYS A 53 -3.89 -0.14 11.11
C CYS A 53 -4.10 -0.19 9.59
N PHE A 54 -3.23 -0.90 8.87
CA PHE A 54 -3.29 -1.06 7.43
C PHE A 54 -4.12 -2.26 6.96
N CYS A 55 -4.70 -3.03 7.87
CA CYS A 55 -5.50 -4.19 7.51
C CYS A 55 -6.80 -3.79 6.78
N ILE A 56 -7.17 -4.62 5.80
CA ILE A 56 -8.46 -4.54 5.11
C ILE A 56 -9.07 -5.94 5.17
N ALA A 57 -10.00 -6.16 6.11
CA ALA A 57 -10.67 -7.44 6.27
C ALA A 57 -12.05 -7.43 5.61
N PHE A 58 -12.30 -8.39 4.72
CA PHE A 58 -13.61 -8.69 4.17
C PHE A 58 -13.95 -10.15 4.41
N ASN A 59 -15.20 -10.44 4.78
CA ASN A 59 -15.61 -11.82 5.01
C ASN A 59 -15.93 -12.57 3.72
N ASN A 60 -16.36 -11.85 2.68
CA ASN A 60 -16.73 -12.42 1.38
C ASN A 60 -16.43 -11.40 0.28
N ALA A 61 -16.09 -11.89 -0.91
CA ALA A 61 -16.09 -11.11 -2.14
C ALA A 61 -17.28 -11.48 -3.01
N LYS A 62 -18.00 -10.46 -3.49
CA LYS A 62 -18.93 -10.53 -4.61
C LYS A 62 -18.30 -9.75 -5.75
N CYS A 63 -18.44 -10.25 -6.96
CA CYS A 63 -17.92 -9.55 -8.12
C CYS A 63 -18.97 -9.60 -9.21
N GLU A 64 -19.07 -8.49 -9.93
CA GLU A 64 -19.85 -8.43 -11.17
C GLU A 64 -19.15 -9.22 -12.30
N ALA A 65 -17.84 -9.46 -12.16
CA ALA A 65 -17.06 -10.26 -13.09
C ALA A 65 -17.34 -11.77 -12.93
N PRO A 66 -17.21 -12.55 -14.02
CA PRO A 66 -17.52 -13.98 -14.03
C PRO A 66 -16.57 -14.84 -13.18
N TYR A 67 -15.41 -14.31 -12.79
CA TYR A 67 -14.40 -15.04 -12.02
C TYR A 67 -13.60 -14.10 -11.11
N VAL A 68 -13.42 -14.50 -9.85
CA VAL A 68 -12.51 -13.87 -8.89
C VAL A 68 -11.54 -14.96 -8.42
N PRO A 69 -10.21 -14.78 -8.55
CA PRO A 69 -9.26 -15.74 -8.02
C PRO A 69 -9.41 -15.90 -6.50
N ASP A 70 -9.34 -17.14 -6.02
CA ASP A 70 -9.55 -17.47 -4.60
C ASP A 70 -8.55 -16.79 -3.65
N TYR A 71 -7.38 -16.38 -4.16
CA TYR A 71 -6.34 -15.74 -3.38
C TYR A 71 -6.55 -14.23 -3.18
N VAL A 72 -7.54 -13.59 -3.81
CA VAL A 72 -7.75 -12.13 -3.70
C VAL A 72 -8.00 -11.71 -2.26
N LEU A 73 -8.83 -12.43 -1.50
CA LEU A 73 -9.09 -12.11 -0.10
C LEU A 73 -7.85 -12.31 0.77
N GLN A 74 -7.13 -13.42 0.55
CA GLN A 74 -5.87 -13.70 1.26
C GLN A 74 -4.81 -12.62 0.99
N LEU A 75 -4.78 -12.07 -0.24
CA LEU A 75 -3.89 -10.98 -0.61
C LEU A 75 -4.20 -9.72 0.20
N LEU A 76 -5.49 -9.41 0.41
CA LEU A 76 -5.89 -8.26 1.23
C LEU A 76 -5.50 -8.43 2.71
N ASP A 77 -5.59 -9.65 3.25
CA ASP A 77 -5.13 -9.96 4.61
C ASP A 77 -3.62 -9.73 4.77
N GLN A 78 -2.84 -9.95 3.71
CA GLN A 78 -1.39 -9.73 3.68
C GLN A 78 -0.99 -8.30 3.36
N LEU A 79 -1.92 -7.42 2.93
CA LEU A 79 -1.61 -6.06 2.51
C LEU A 79 -0.97 -5.24 3.64
N GLY A 80 -1.58 -5.26 4.84
CA GLY A 80 -1.06 -4.56 6.01
C GLY A 80 0.35 -5.02 6.40
N PRO A 81 0.58 -6.34 6.62
CA PRO A 81 1.90 -6.92 6.80
C PRO A 81 2.93 -6.50 5.75
N SER A 82 2.59 -6.55 4.46
CA SER A 82 3.50 -6.15 3.37
C SER A 82 3.91 -4.68 3.44
N ILE A 83 2.97 -3.77 3.75
CA ILE A 83 3.25 -2.34 3.88
C ILE A 83 4.22 -2.10 5.05
N VAL A 84 3.97 -2.74 6.20
CA VAL A 84 4.83 -2.61 7.38
C VAL A 84 6.23 -3.14 7.10
N ASP A 85 6.36 -4.34 6.53
CA ASP A 85 7.65 -4.96 6.25
C ASP A 85 8.49 -4.15 5.25
N LEU A 86 7.84 -3.53 4.26
CA LEU A 86 8.53 -2.74 3.22
C LEU A 86 8.99 -1.37 3.70
N PHE A 87 8.17 -0.68 4.49
CA PHE A 87 8.38 0.75 4.75
C PHE A 87 8.72 1.07 6.20
N PHE A 88 8.32 0.23 7.15
CA PHE A 88 8.42 0.48 8.58
C PHE A 88 9.33 -0.55 9.24
N VAL A 89 10.61 -0.50 8.89
CA VAL A 89 11.66 -1.35 9.49
C VAL A 89 11.70 -1.09 11.00
N ALA A 90 11.49 -2.15 11.78
CA ALA A 90 11.49 -2.08 13.23
C ALA A 90 12.84 -2.52 13.81
N GLU A 91 13.30 -1.81 14.83
CA GLU A 91 14.39 -2.22 15.70
C GLU A 91 13.92 -3.13 16.85
N LYS A 92 14.87 -3.52 17.72
CA LYS A 92 14.58 -4.31 18.92
C LYS A 92 13.62 -3.53 19.84
N GLY A 93 12.35 -3.93 19.87
CA GLY A 93 11.33 -3.35 20.74
C GLY A 93 10.14 -2.70 20.03
N GLY A 94 10.12 -2.72 18.69
CA GLY A 94 9.03 -2.17 17.87
C GLY A 94 9.50 -1.00 17.02
N ILE A 95 8.55 -0.28 16.43
CA ILE A 95 8.84 0.85 15.54
C ILE A 95 8.92 2.12 16.39
N SER A 96 10.11 2.72 16.41
CA SER A 96 10.39 4.00 17.05
C SER A 96 9.74 5.18 16.29
N TRP A 97 9.71 6.36 16.90
CA TRP A 97 9.19 7.56 16.26
C TRP A 97 9.90 7.89 14.94
N VAL A 98 11.23 7.79 14.91
CA VAL A 98 12.03 8.12 13.72
C VAL A 98 11.74 7.14 12.58
N GLU A 99 11.67 5.85 12.87
CA GLU A 99 11.34 4.81 11.89
C GLU A 99 9.91 4.97 11.37
N PHE A 100 8.95 5.30 12.25
CA PHE A 100 7.56 5.53 11.88
C PHE A 100 7.44 6.73 10.92
N VAL A 101 8.06 7.86 11.23
CA VAL A 101 8.04 9.05 10.37
C VAL A 101 8.74 8.77 9.04
N ARG A 102 9.88 8.08 9.08
CA ARG A 102 10.64 7.71 7.87
C ARG A 102 9.84 6.77 6.96
N GLY A 103 9.18 5.76 7.54
CA GLY A 103 8.30 4.86 6.80
C GLY A 103 7.12 5.57 6.17
N TYR A 104 6.49 6.50 6.90
CA TYR A 104 5.48 7.37 6.33
C TYR A 104 6.02 8.20 5.17
N THR A 105 7.19 8.83 5.29
CA THR A 105 7.78 9.62 4.20
C THR A 105 8.12 8.76 2.98
N LYS A 106 8.50 7.49 3.14
CA LYS A 106 8.68 6.56 2.03
C LYS A 106 7.37 6.22 1.30
N CYS A 107 6.23 6.27 1.99
CA CYS A 107 4.91 6.01 1.42
C CYS A 107 4.24 7.26 0.86
N CYS A 108 4.38 8.39 1.56
CA CYS A 108 3.54 9.57 1.43
C CYS A 108 4.34 10.88 1.38
N GLY A 109 5.65 10.82 1.17
CA GLY A 109 6.48 11.98 0.93
C GLY A 109 6.11 12.70 -0.37
N ARG A 110 6.86 13.74 -0.72
CA ARG A 110 6.71 14.42 -2.03
C ARG A 110 7.27 13.51 -3.13
N MET A 111 6.43 12.63 -3.65
CA MET A 111 6.77 11.66 -4.68
C MET A 111 6.15 12.04 -6.02
N SER A 112 6.84 11.74 -7.12
CA SER A 112 6.23 11.75 -8.45
C SER A 112 5.28 10.57 -8.57
N ALA A 113 4.28 10.68 -9.47
CA ALA A 113 3.37 9.57 -9.75
C ALA A 113 4.12 8.28 -10.16
N ALA A 114 5.24 8.41 -10.86
CA ALA A 114 6.11 7.28 -11.22
C ALA A 114 6.66 6.54 -10.00
N MET A 115 7.16 7.27 -8.99
CA MET A 115 7.69 6.68 -7.75
C MET A 115 6.57 6.07 -6.91
N SER A 116 5.41 6.73 -6.79
CA SER A 116 4.27 6.19 -6.06
C SER A 116 3.73 4.91 -6.69
N LEU A 117 3.66 4.85 -8.02
CA LEU A 117 3.31 3.63 -8.75
C LEU A 117 4.35 2.52 -8.53
N GLY A 118 5.64 2.86 -8.45
CA GLY A 118 6.69 1.89 -8.14
C GLY A 118 6.56 1.29 -6.73
N ALA A 119 6.28 2.14 -5.74
CA ALA A 119 5.99 1.69 -4.38
C ALA A 119 4.75 0.75 -4.34
N LEU A 120 3.68 1.11 -5.05
CA LEU A 120 2.48 0.28 -5.19
C LEU A 120 2.79 -1.09 -5.82
N LEU A 121 3.58 -1.15 -6.90
CA LEU A 121 4.00 -2.41 -7.52
C LEU A 121 4.86 -3.26 -6.59
N ARG A 122 5.70 -2.63 -5.75
CA ARG A 122 6.50 -3.34 -4.75
C ARG A 122 5.62 -3.95 -3.65
N VAL A 123 4.64 -3.18 -3.15
CA VAL A 123 3.64 -3.69 -2.20
C VAL A 123 2.90 -4.88 -2.79
N PHE A 124 2.41 -4.74 -4.03
CA PHE A 124 1.73 -5.84 -4.72
C PHE A 124 2.62 -7.09 -4.81
N SER A 125 3.85 -6.95 -5.29
CA SER A 125 4.81 -8.05 -5.43
C SER A 125 5.11 -8.78 -4.11
N VAL A 126 5.31 -8.05 -3.01
CA VAL A 126 5.55 -8.68 -1.70
C VAL A 126 4.29 -9.37 -1.19
N THR A 127 3.12 -8.76 -1.42
CA THR A 127 1.84 -9.31 -0.96
C THR A 127 1.48 -10.60 -1.70
N THR A 128 1.70 -10.66 -3.03
CA THR A 128 1.49 -11.88 -3.81
C THR A 128 2.43 -13.01 -3.38
N VAL A 129 3.69 -12.70 -3.12
CA VAL A 129 4.66 -13.69 -2.60
C VAL A 129 4.24 -14.23 -1.23
N LYS A 130 3.72 -13.40 -0.33
CA LYS A 130 3.22 -13.83 0.99
C LYS A 130 2.04 -14.80 0.92
N VAL A 131 1.22 -14.74 -0.14
CA VAL A 131 0.13 -15.70 -0.37
C VAL A 131 0.57 -16.90 -1.22
N GLY A 132 1.88 -17.09 -1.42
CA GLY A 132 2.44 -18.24 -2.13
C GLY A 132 2.44 -18.13 -3.64
N MET A 133 2.09 -16.97 -4.21
CA MET A 133 2.14 -16.75 -5.65
C MET A 133 3.54 -16.29 -6.07
N PRO A 134 4.12 -16.85 -7.15
CA PRO A 134 5.40 -16.36 -7.65
C PRO A 134 5.24 -14.93 -8.19
N SER A 135 6.24 -14.08 -7.95
CA SER A 135 6.33 -12.76 -8.58
C SER A 135 7.50 -12.73 -9.55
N LYS A 136 7.26 -12.22 -10.76
CA LYS A 136 8.32 -11.97 -11.75
C LYS A 136 8.82 -10.52 -11.72
N LEU A 137 8.23 -9.66 -10.91
CA LEU A 137 8.70 -8.28 -10.74
C LEU A 137 10.01 -8.26 -9.96
N GLN A 138 10.94 -7.43 -10.41
CA GLN A 138 12.25 -7.24 -9.76
C GLN A 138 12.50 -5.75 -9.55
N PHE A 139 13.17 -5.45 -8.44
CA PHE A 139 13.47 -4.10 -7.98
C PHE A 139 14.98 -4.02 -7.72
N GLU A 140 15.67 -3.08 -8.36
CA GLU A 140 17.13 -2.89 -8.24
C GLU A 140 17.59 -2.44 -6.84
N SER A 141 16.76 -1.71 -6.10
CA SER A 141 17.02 -1.25 -4.74
C SER A 141 15.74 -1.10 -3.93
N ASP A 142 15.88 -0.82 -2.63
CA ASP A 142 14.77 -0.50 -1.74
C ASP A 142 14.33 0.98 -1.81
N ASP A 143 14.98 1.79 -2.64
CA ASP A 143 14.67 3.22 -2.76
C ASP A 143 13.39 3.47 -3.57
N ALA A 144 12.85 4.69 -3.42
CA ALA A 144 11.62 5.13 -4.09
C ALA A 144 11.78 5.33 -5.61
N ASP A 145 12.98 5.71 -6.08
CA ASP A 145 13.30 5.92 -7.51
C ASP A 145 13.92 4.67 -8.16
N CYS A 146 13.59 3.51 -7.60
CA CYS A 146 14.13 2.23 -8.05
C CYS A 146 13.55 1.85 -9.41
N LYS A 147 14.43 1.45 -10.33
CA LYS A 147 14.02 0.85 -11.62
C LYS A 147 13.36 -0.50 -11.39
N ILE A 148 12.29 -0.74 -12.13
CA ILE A 148 11.45 -1.94 -12.04
C ILE A 148 11.63 -2.73 -13.33
N SER A 149 11.87 -4.04 -13.20
CA SER A 149 12.00 -4.96 -14.32
C SER A 149 11.11 -6.19 -14.12
N GLY A 150 11.12 -7.10 -15.10
CA GLY A 150 10.23 -8.25 -15.14
C GLY A 150 8.90 -7.97 -15.83
N SER A 151 7.87 -8.74 -15.47
CA SER A 151 6.57 -8.71 -16.13
C SER A 151 5.43 -9.09 -15.18
N LEU A 152 4.21 -8.73 -15.58
CA LEU A 152 2.97 -9.25 -15.01
C LEU A 152 2.18 -10.01 -16.07
N GLN A 153 1.44 -11.01 -15.67
CA GLN A 153 0.37 -11.60 -16.46
C GLN A 153 -0.91 -10.74 -16.34
N PRO A 154 -1.84 -10.85 -17.30
CA PRO A 154 -3.11 -10.12 -17.26
C PRO A 154 -3.96 -10.37 -16.02
N ASN A 155 -3.98 -11.61 -15.50
CA ASN A 155 -4.64 -11.94 -14.24
C ASN A 155 -3.99 -11.25 -13.03
N GLU A 156 -2.66 -11.15 -12.99
CA GLU A 156 -1.94 -10.42 -11.95
C GLU A 156 -2.24 -8.92 -12.03
N LEU A 157 -2.30 -8.36 -13.24
CA LEU A 157 -2.69 -6.97 -13.45
C LEU A 157 -4.14 -6.71 -13.02
N LEU A 158 -5.06 -7.63 -13.31
CA LEU A 158 -6.45 -7.56 -12.84
C LEU A 158 -6.51 -7.47 -11.30
N VAL A 159 -5.78 -8.34 -10.60
CA VAL A 159 -5.75 -8.34 -9.13
C VAL A 159 -5.06 -7.08 -8.58
N LEU A 160 -4.00 -6.59 -9.21
CA LEU A 160 -3.38 -5.30 -8.86
C LEU A 160 -4.39 -4.16 -8.95
N LEU A 161 -5.15 -4.06 -10.04
CA LEU A 161 -6.14 -3.01 -10.24
C LEU A 161 -7.30 -3.12 -9.22
N TRP A 162 -7.74 -4.33 -8.89
CA TRP A 162 -8.70 -4.53 -7.80
C TRP A 162 -8.14 -4.14 -6.44
N MET A 163 -6.88 -4.47 -6.13
CA MET A 163 -6.23 -4.01 -4.91
C MET A 163 -6.23 -2.47 -4.82
N CYS A 164 -5.94 -1.79 -5.92
CA CYS A 164 -5.96 -0.32 -6.01
C CYS A 164 -7.36 0.26 -5.81
N TRP A 165 -8.37 -0.37 -6.41
CA TRP A 165 -9.78 -0.03 -6.23
C TRP A 165 -10.17 -0.14 -4.75
N ILE A 166 -9.82 -1.26 -4.11
CA ILE A 166 -10.13 -1.54 -2.70
C ILE A 166 -9.44 -0.55 -1.77
N MET A 167 -8.17 -0.23 -1.99
CA MET A 167 -7.46 0.79 -1.22
C MET A 167 -8.15 2.16 -1.32
N THR A 168 -8.55 2.55 -2.54
CA THR A 168 -9.28 3.81 -2.77
C THR A 168 -10.64 3.81 -2.10
N TRP A 169 -11.38 2.71 -2.24
CA TRP A 169 -12.74 2.58 -1.74
C TRP A 169 -12.78 2.49 -0.21
N SER A 170 -11.92 1.67 0.40
CA SER A 170 -11.81 1.55 1.85
C SER A 170 -11.41 2.87 2.53
N SER A 171 -10.63 3.72 1.86
CA SER A 171 -10.28 5.05 2.36
C SER A 171 -11.48 6.01 2.41
N ARG A 172 -12.51 5.80 1.57
CA ARG A 172 -13.72 6.64 1.53
C ARG A 172 -14.77 6.23 2.55
N ILE A 173 -14.72 4.99 3.03
CA ILE A 173 -15.70 4.45 3.99
C ILE A 173 -15.14 4.63 5.40
N SER A 174 -15.57 5.71 6.06
CA SER A 174 -15.04 6.15 7.36
C SER A 174 -15.44 5.28 8.57
N LYS A 175 -16.23 4.22 8.38
CA LYS A 175 -16.81 3.42 9.48
C LYS A 175 -16.93 1.95 9.13
N PHE A 176 -15.90 1.15 9.39
CA PHE A 176 -16.09 -0.28 9.64
C PHE A 176 -16.50 -0.46 11.09
N SER A 177 -17.78 -0.23 11.38
CA SER A 177 -18.42 -0.61 12.63
C SER A 177 -18.75 -2.10 12.54
N ASN A 178 -17.86 -3.00 12.98
CA ASN A 178 -18.11 -4.41 13.33
C ASN A 178 -19.13 -5.19 12.47
N GLY A 179 -19.24 -4.86 11.18
CA GLY A 179 -20.33 -5.27 10.31
C GLY A 179 -19.76 -5.95 9.07
N LYS A 180 -20.27 -7.15 8.78
CA LYS A 180 -19.86 -8.03 7.69
C LYS A 180 -20.04 -7.32 6.33
N LEU A 181 -19.00 -6.64 5.86
CA LEU A 181 -19.02 -6.02 4.54
C LEU A 181 -18.63 -7.05 3.48
N ASN A 182 -19.47 -7.15 2.45
CA ASN A 182 -19.12 -7.88 1.24
C ASN A 182 -18.27 -6.93 0.39
N LEU A 183 -17.16 -7.43 -0.11
CA LEU A 183 -16.35 -6.72 -1.08
C LEU A 183 -17.06 -6.81 -2.44
N ASP A 184 -17.50 -5.68 -3.01
CA ASP A 184 -18.07 -5.64 -4.36
C ASP A 184 -17.00 -5.18 -5.36
N LEU A 185 -16.52 -6.12 -6.19
CA LEU A 185 -15.46 -5.88 -7.17
C LEU A 185 -16.05 -5.47 -8.53
N PRO A 186 -15.59 -4.35 -9.12
CA PRO A 186 -16.06 -3.90 -10.43
C PRO A 186 -15.52 -4.79 -11.56
N ASP A 187 -16.29 -4.94 -12.63
CA ASP A 187 -15.78 -5.48 -13.89
C ASP A 187 -14.86 -4.45 -14.56
N ILE A 188 -13.57 -4.78 -14.59
CA ILE A 188 -12.51 -3.96 -15.18
C ILE A 188 -11.80 -4.69 -16.33
N ASN A 189 -12.44 -5.68 -16.95
CA ASN A 189 -11.86 -6.46 -18.04
C ASN A 189 -11.42 -5.57 -19.21
N ASN A 190 -12.24 -4.58 -19.60
CA ASN A 190 -11.89 -3.64 -20.66
C ASN A 190 -10.64 -2.81 -20.33
N LEU A 191 -10.42 -2.50 -19.05
CA LEU A 191 -9.22 -1.79 -18.62
C LEU A 191 -7.98 -2.67 -18.76
N VAL A 192 -8.06 -3.94 -18.36
CA VAL A 192 -6.97 -4.92 -18.53
C VAL A 192 -6.69 -5.17 -20.01
N LEU A 193 -7.72 -5.30 -20.86
CA LEU A 193 -7.56 -5.41 -22.31
C LEU A 193 -6.84 -4.20 -22.90
N SER A 194 -7.14 -2.98 -22.44
CA SER A 194 -6.43 -1.78 -22.87
C SER A 194 -4.93 -1.84 -22.52
N ALA A 195 -4.59 -2.41 -21.36
CA ALA A 195 -3.21 -2.61 -20.94
C ALA A 195 -2.50 -3.63 -21.82
N ILE A 196 -3.16 -4.76 -22.12
CA ILE A 196 -2.64 -5.78 -23.02
C ILE A 196 -2.30 -5.14 -24.37
N VAL A 197 -3.25 -4.45 -25.00
CA VAL A 197 -3.06 -3.79 -26.30
C VAL A 197 -1.92 -2.77 -26.25
N SER A 198 -1.79 -2.02 -25.15
CA SER A 198 -0.71 -1.05 -24.99
C SER A 198 0.66 -1.69 -24.74
N CYS A 199 0.70 -2.90 -24.21
CA CYS A 199 1.93 -3.58 -23.79
C CYS A 199 2.44 -4.61 -24.81
N THR A 200 1.57 -5.15 -25.66
CA THR A 200 1.95 -6.10 -26.72
C THR A 200 2.41 -5.37 -27.98
N GLU A 201 3.16 -6.07 -28.83
CA GLU A 201 3.58 -5.51 -30.12
C GLU A 201 2.42 -5.49 -31.13
N VAL A 202 2.46 -4.55 -32.06
CA VAL A 202 1.49 -4.46 -33.16
C VAL A 202 1.65 -5.71 -34.04
N GLY A 203 0.63 -6.58 -34.05
CA GLY A 203 0.64 -7.83 -34.81
C GLY A 203 0.58 -9.11 -33.97
N SER A 204 0.44 -9.03 -32.65
CA SER A 204 0.07 -10.20 -31.84
C SER A 204 -1.32 -10.72 -32.26
N ASP A 205 -1.44 -12.00 -32.60
CA ASP A 205 -2.68 -12.71 -33.00
C ASP A 205 -3.73 -12.84 -31.84
N LEU A 206 -3.80 -11.86 -30.96
CA LEU A 206 -4.75 -11.81 -29.85
C LEU A 206 -6.12 -11.41 -30.38
N ASN A 207 -7.05 -12.36 -30.42
CA ASN A 207 -8.45 -12.06 -30.66
C ASN A 207 -9.07 -11.40 -29.42
N LEU A 208 -9.03 -10.06 -29.39
CA LEU A 208 -9.51 -9.25 -28.26
C LEU A 208 -11.02 -9.39 -27.99
N TRP A 209 -11.79 -9.86 -28.97
CA TRP A 209 -13.25 -9.99 -28.88
C TRP A 209 -13.71 -11.24 -28.11
N ASP A 210 -12.84 -12.24 -27.96
CA ASP A 210 -13.09 -13.48 -27.21
C ASP A 210 -11.90 -13.81 -26.30
N CYS A 211 -11.39 -12.77 -25.62
CA CYS A 211 -10.18 -12.88 -24.82
C CYS A 211 -10.51 -13.23 -23.36
N ASP A 212 -10.23 -14.47 -22.98
CA ASP A 212 -10.26 -14.88 -21.57
C ASP A 212 -8.97 -14.45 -20.86
N ILE A 213 -9.06 -13.29 -20.18
CA ILE A 213 -7.97 -12.69 -19.39
C ILE A 213 -7.39 -13.69 -18.37
N THR A 214 -8.22 -14.59 -17.83
CA THR A 214 -7.81 -15.51 -16.77
C THR A 214 -6.88 -16.62 -17.26
N ARG A 215 -6.91 -16.90 -18.57
CA ARG A 215 -6.12 -17.98 -19.21
C ARG A 215 -5.00 -17.44 -20.08
N LEU A 216 -4.85 -16.12 -20.17
CA LEU A 216 -3.88 -15.51 -21.07
C LEU A 216 -2.48 -15.51 -20.46
N GLU A 217 -1.54 -16.20 -21.09
CA GLU A 217 -0.18 -16.39 -20.57
C GLU A 217 0.82 -15.30 -21.01
N VAL A 218 0.36 -14.31 -21.78
CA VAL A 218 1.19 -13.21 -22.28
C VAL A 218 1.88 -12.50 -21.11
N GLN A 219 3.14 -12.11 -21.31
CA GLN A 219 3.91 -11.38 -20.31
C GLN A 219 3.88 -9.89 -20.66
N LEU A 220 3.29 -9.08 -19.79
CA LEU A 220 3.22 -7.63 -19.91
C LEU A 220 4.44 -7.03 -19.21
N PRO A 221 5.41 -6.42 -19.93
CA PRO A 221 6.63 -5.91 -19.31
C PRO A 221 6.35 -4.79 -18.31
N ALA A 222 7.00 -4.84 -17.14
CA ALA A 222 6.75 -3.90 -16.04
C ALA A 222 6.87 -2.41 -16.46
N GLY A 223 7.88 -2.08 -17.27
CA GLY A 223 8.06 -0.72 -17.78
C GLY A 223 6.94 -0.25 -18.72
N LYS A 224 6.35 -1.16 -19.51
CA LYS A 224 5.20 -0.84 -20.37
C LYS A 224 3.93 -0.67 -19.54
N ILE A 225 3.71 -1.52 -18.54
CA ILE A 225 2.60 -1.36 -17.58
C ILE A 225 2.72 -0.03 -16.84
N HIS A 226 3.92 0.32 -16.38
CA HIS A 226 4.18 1.57 -15.69
C HIS A 226 3.82 2.78 -16.57
N THR A 227 4.26 2.76 -17.83
CA THR A 227 3.92 3.81 -18.81
C THR A 227 2.41 3.85 -19.09
N TRP A 228 1.77 2.70 -19.33
CA TRP A 228 0.33 2.60 -19.57
C TRP A 228 -0.47 3.15 -18.38
N ALA A 229 -0.14 2.74 -17.16
CA ALA A 229 -0.83 3.17 -15.94
C ALA A 229 -0.80 4.69 -15.77
N LEU A 230 0.37 5.32 -15.96
CA LEU A 230 0.52 6.77 -15.85
C LEU A 230 -0.26 7.55 -16.93
N ASN A 231 -0.43 6.97 -18.11
CA ASN A 231 -1.12 7.62 -19.23
C ASN A 231 -2.63 7.35 -19.28
N THR A 232 -3.09 6.22 -18.73
CA THR A 232 -4.45 5.71 -18.96
C THR A 232 -5.28 5.65 -17.69
N VAL A 233 -4.67 5.49 -16.51
CA VAL A 233 -5.40 5.26 -15.25
C VAL A 233 -5.12 6.39 -14.26
N PRO A 234 -5.93 7.48 -14.28
CA PRO A 234 -5.69 8.62 -13.41
C PRO A 234 -5.77 8.21 -11.93
N ASN A 235 -4.86 8.76 -11.13
CA ASN A 235 -4.75 8.52 -9.68
C ASN A 235 -4.42 7.06 -9.27
N LEU A 236 -4.10 6.16 -10.20
CA LEU A 236 -3.67 4.80 -9.84
C LEU A 236 -2.41 4.84 -8.95
N ALA A 237 -1.47 5.72 -9.31
CA ALA A 237 -0.27 5.96 -8.53
C ALA A 237 -0.56 6.48 -7.11
N ASP A 238 -1.62 7.27 -6.95
CA ASP A 238 -1.93 7.95 -5.69
C ASP A 238 -2.77 7.09 -4.74
N CYS A 239 -3.39 6.01 -5.21
CA CYS A 239 -4.28 5.19 -4.38
C CYS A 239 -3.58 4.63 -3.13
N PHE A 240 -2.32 4.19 -3.29
CA PHE A 240 -1.50 3.68 -2.18
C PHE A 240 -1.14 4.79 -1.19
N VAL A 241 -0.68 5.94 -1.72
CA VAL A 241 -0.33 7.11 -0.91
C VAL A 241 -1.52 7.58 -0.08
N HIS A 242 -2.68 7.70 -0.73
CA HIS A 242 -3.92 8.12 -0.11
C HIS A 242 -4.38 7.11 0.95
N PHE A 243 -4.29 5.82 0.65
CA PHE A 243 -4.64 4.76 1.59
C PHE A 243 -3.82 4.81 2.88
N VAL A 244 -2.49 4.87 2.78
CA VAL A 244 -1.61 4.95 3.97
C VAL A 244 -1.92 6.21 4.78
N HIS A 245 -2.06 7.35 4.10
CA HIS A 245 -2.38 8.62 4.76
C HIS A 245 -3.71 8.56 5.52
N VAL A 246 -4.79 8.10 4.87
CA VAL A 246 -6.12 8.04 5.46
C VAL A 246 -6.19 7.06 6.62
N LYS A 247 -5.54 5.89 6.53
CA LYS A 247 -5.50 4.92 7.64
C LYS A 247 -4.83 5.49 8.89
N LEU A 248 -3.71 6.18 8.73
CA LEU A 248 -3.04 6.85 9.83
C LEU A 248 -3.84 8.03 10.35
N GLN A 249 -4.46 8.81 9.47
CA GLN A 249 -5.33 9.93 9.86
C GLN A 249 -6.54 9.45 10.66
N ASN A 250 -7.21 8.38 10.23
CA ASN A 250 -8.32 7.77 10.96
C ASN A 250 -7.87 7.27 12.34
N THR A 251 -6.65 6.72 12.41
CA THR A 251 -6.05 6.34 13.70
C THR A 251 -5.79 7.55 14.58
N ALA A 252 -5.42 8.70 14.02
CA ALA A 252 -5.28 9.96 14.76
C ALA A 252 -6.63 10.56 15.19
N THR A 253 -7.74 10.31 14.49
CA THR A 253 -9.05 10.91 14.81
C THR A 253 -9.98 10.02 15.64
N SER A 254 -9.83 8.68 15.59
CA SER A 254 -10.66 7.70 16.32
C SER A 254 -10.82 8.02 17.81
N GLU A 255 -11.99 7.92 18.42
CA GLU A 255 -12.13 8.21 19.86
C GLU A 255 -11.68 7.05 20.76
N VAL A 256 -11.45 5.86 20.19
CA VAL A 256 -11.10 4.63 20.93
C VAL A 256 -9.62 4.27 20.73
N PRO A 257 -8.83 4.09 21.81
CA PRO A 257 -7.47 3.55 21.73
C PRO A 257 -7.50 2.11 21.21
N MET A 258 -6.62 1.74 20.26
CA MET A 258 -6.54 0.35 19.76
C MET A 258 -5.96 -0.63 20.79
N PHE A 259 -5.47 -0.16 21.93
CA PHE A 259 -5.08 -1.00 23.07
C PHE A 259 -6.28 -1.26 23.98
N LEU A 260 -7.21 -2.09 23.52
CA LEU A 260 -8.04 -2.85 24.44
C LEU A 260 -7.74 -4.33 24.20
N PRO A 261 -7.16 -5.03 25.19
CA PRO A 261 -7.10 -6.48 25.11
C PRO A 261 -8.54 -6.98 25.07
N LEU A 262 -8.85 -7.80 24.06
CA LEU A 262 -10.06 -8.61 24.05
C LEU A 262 -10.04 -9.47 25.32
N ILE A 263 -10.91 -9.15 26.28
CA ILE A 263 -11.29 -10.02 27.41
C ILE A 263 -12.51 -10.82 26.97
#